data_AF-A0A927Z697-F1
#
_entry.id   AF-A0A927Z697-F1
#
_cell.length_a   1.000
_cell.length_b   1.000
_cell.length_c   1.000
_cell.angle_alpha   90.00
_cell.angle_beta   90.00
_cell.angle_gamma   90.00
#
_symmetry.space_group_name_H-M   'P 1'
#
loop_
_entity.id
_entity.type
_entity.pdbx_description
1 polymer ?
#
loop_
_entity_poly.entity_id
_entity_poly.type
_entity_poly.pdbx_seq_one_letter_code
_entity_poly.pdbx_strand_id
1 'polypeptide(L)'
;MKTTDFFAQPEGTWKKIACEGQDPAHAGVVQNFVNAIAGKDELFIPGAEGGKSLMLSNAMYLSSWERRMVEMPKSLEEELAFEEAFETEFAKKAMEK
;
A
#
# COMPACT_ATOMS: atom_id res chain seq x y z
N MET A 1 -7.96 -38.31 5.88
CA MET A 1 -9.08 -38.74 6.75
C MET A 1 -10.34 -38.01 6.27
N LYS A 2 -11.39 -38.72 5.84
CA LYS A 2 -12.66 -38.09 5.38
C LYS A 2 -13.60 -37.97 6.58
N THR A 3 -13.82 -36.75 7.05
CA THR A 3 -14.85 -36.42 8.05
C THR A 3 -16.18 -36.17 7.34
N THR A 4 -17.28 -36.66 7.92
CA THR A 4 -18.67 -36.41 7.48
C THR A 4 -19.24 -35.11 8.03
N ASP A 5 -18.53 -34.45 8.95
CA ASP A 5 -18.90 -33.17 9.53
C ASP A 5 -18.28 -32.02 8.72
N PHE A 6 -19.15 -31.25 8.05
CA PHE A 6 -18.78 -30.12 7.20
C PHE A 6 -18.16 -28.94 7.95
N PHE A 7 -18.26 -28.91 9.28
CA PHE A 7 -17.67 -27.89 10.14
C PHE A 7 -16.49 -28.41 10.96
N ALA A 8 -16.02 -29.63 10.70
CA ALA A 8 -14.86 -30.18 11.39
C ALA A 8 -13.63 -29.29 11.16
N GLN A 9 -13.00 -28.88 12.26
CA GLN A 9 -11.79 -28.08 12.22
C GLN A 9 -10.64 -28.91 11.60
N PRO A 10 -9.89 -28.36 10.63
CA PRO A 10 -8.75 -29.07 10.07
C PRO A 10 -7.68 -29.32 11.13
N GLU A 11 -6.95 -30.43 11.02
CA GLU A 11 -5.75 -30.65 11.82
C GLU A 11 -4.74 -29.55 11.53
N GLY A 12 -4.24 -28.91 12.59
CA GLY A 12 -3.30 -27.81 12.48
C GLY A 12 -2.51 -27.62 13.76
N THR A 13 -1.31 -27.08 13.62
CA THR A 13 -0.43 -26.75 14.75
C THR A 13 -0.28 -25.25 14.89
N TRP A 14 -0.44 -24.75 16.11
CA TRP A 14 -0.10 -23.37 16.43
C TRP A 14 1.38 -23.25 16.77
N LYS A 15 2.07 -22.34 16.08
CA LYS A 15 3.43 -21.93 16.46
C LYS A 15 3.41 -20.44 16.75
N LYS A 16 3.70 -20.07 18.00
CA LYS A 16 3.95 -18.67 18.34
C LYS A 16 5.32 -18.31 17.80
N ILE A 17 5.36 -17.45 16.79
CA ILE A 17 6.59 -16.88 16.26
C ILE A 17 6.89 -15.65 17.11
N ALA A 18 8.09 -15.60 17.70
CA ALA A 18 8.54 -14.38 18.34
C ALA A 18 8.81 -13.33 17.25
N CYS A 19 8.20 -12.16 17.35
CA CYS A 19 8.63 -11.03 16.54
C CYS A 19 9.98 -10.57 17.08
N GLU A 20 11.02 -10.64 16.24
CA GLU A 20 12.34 -10.11 16.58
C GLU A 20 12.31 -8.58 16.51
N GLY A 21 12.84 -7.92 17.54
CA GLY A 21 12.90 -6.46 17.64
C GLY A 21 11.73 -5.82 18.39
N GLN A 22 12.01 -4.70 19.06
CA GLN A 22 10.96 -3.75 19.44
C GLN A 22 10.71 -2.88 18.21
N ASP A 23 9.69 -3.22 17.42
CA ASP A 23 9.10 -2.26 16.50
C ASP A 23 8.00 -1.50 17.26
N PRO A 24 8.22 -0.24 17.66
CA PRO A 24 7.18 0.57 18.29
C PRO A 24 6.00 0.85 17.34
N ALA A 25 6.07 0.45 16.07
CA ALA A 25 5.03 0.53 15.07
C ALA A 25 4.42 1.95 15.03
N HIS A 26 3.10 2.06 15.15
CA HIS A 26 2.42 3.35 15.16
C HIS A 26 2.86 4.26 16.32
N ALA A 27 3.15 3.71 17.50
CA ALA A 27 3.62 4.51 18.63
C ALA A 27 4.98 5.16 18.33
N GLY A 28 5.85 4.46 17.60
CA GLY A 28 7.14 4.98 17.16
C GLY A 28 7.00 6.10 16.14
N VAL A 29 6.12 5.92 15.14
CA VAL A 29 5.81 6.94 14.13
C VAL A 29 5.32 8.23 14.79
N VAL A 30 4.35 8.12 15.70
CA VAL A 30 3.79 9.29 16.40
C VAL A 30 4.84 9.97 17.27
N GLN A 31 5.67 9.20 17.99
CA GLN A 31 6.73 9.77 18.81
C GLN A 31 7.78 10.50 17.95
N ASN A 32 8.20 9.93 16.82
CA ASN A 32 9.13 10.60 15.91
C ASN A 32 8.53 11.87 15.32
N PHE A 33 7.25 11.87 14.94
CA PHE A 33 6.56 13.06 14.46
C PHE A 33 6.62 14.21 15.47
N VAL A 34 6.37 13.91 16.76
CA VAL A 34 6.49 14.90 17.84
C VAL A 34 7.94 15.36 18.01
N ASN A 35 8.92 14.44 17.96
CA ASN A 35 10.34 14.77 18.08
C ASN A 35 10.82 15.66 16.93
N ALA A 36 10.37 15.40 15.70
CA ALA A 36 10.70 16.20 14.53
C ALA A 36 10.16 17.64 14.64
N ILE A 37 8.92 17.80 15.11
CA ILE A 37 8.36 19.13 15.42
C ILE A 37 9.18 19.84 16.50
N ALA A 38 9.61 19.09 17.52
CA ALA A 38 10.41 19.62 18.63
C ALA A 38 11.90 19.86 18.26
N GLY A 39 12.33 19.57 17.02
CA GLY A 39 13.71 19.69 16.57
C GLY A 39 14.68 18.70 17.22
N LYS A 40 14.17 17.59 17.75
CA LYS A 40 14.96 16.56 18.46
C LYS A 40 15.44 15.44 17.54
N ASP A 41 14.70 15.15 16.48
CA ASP A 41 14.99 14.10 15.49
C ASP A 41 14.62 14.58 14.07
N GLU A 42 15.14 13.90 13.05
CA GLU A 42 14.64 14.03 11.68
C GLU A 42 13.34 13.23 11.50
N LEU A 43 12.44 13.73 10.65
CA LEU A 43 11.18 13.04 10.33
C LEU A 43 11.47 11.82 9.46
N PHE A 44 11.24 10.61 9.98
CA PHE A 44 11.57 9.39 9.25
C PHE A 44 10.50 8.97 8.23
N ILE A 45 9.23 9.38 8.39
CA ILE A 45 8.16 9.19 7.40
C ILE A 45 7.60 10.55 6.95
N PRO A 46 8.21 11.18 5.95
CA PRO A 46 7.66 12.40 5.36
C PRO A 46 6.34 12.11 4.64
N GLY A 47 5.31 12.90 4.90
CA GLY A 47 4.01 12.76 4.23
C GLY A 47 4.06 12.90 2.71
N ALA A 48 5.04 13.65 2.19
CA ALA A 48 5.28 13.80 0.75
C ALA A 48 5.57 12.45 0.04
N GLU A 49 6.17 11.47 0.73
CA GLU A 49 6.38 10.12 0.18
C GLU A 49 5.05 9.37 -0.03
N GLY A 50 3.97 9.78 0.64
CA GLY A 50 2.64 9.22 0.44
C GLY A 50 2.14 9.34 -1.00
N GLY A 51 2.52 10.41 -1.71
CA GLY A 51 2.17 10.60 -3.14
C GLY A 51 2.70 9.47 -4.01
N LYS A 52 3.95 9.01 -3.78
CA LYS A 52 4.53 7.89 -4.53
C LYS A 52 3.80 6.56 -4.27
N SER A 53 3.26 6.38 -3.07
CA SER A 53 2.44 5.21 -2.74
C SER A 53 1.11 5.21 -3.50
N LEU A 54 0.48 6.38 -3.63
CA LEU A 54 -0.73 6.54 -4.44
C LEU A 54 -0.44 6.30 -5.92
N MET A 55 0.64 6.87 -6.46
CA MET A 55 1.07 6.65 -7.84
C MET A 55 1.31 5.16 -8.14
N LEU A 56 1.94 4.44 -7.22
CA LEU A 56 2.12 2.98 -7.35
C LEU A 56 0.76 2.24 -7.36
N SER A 57 -0.16 2.63 -6.48
CA SER A 57 -1.52 2.07 -6.46
C SER A 57 -2.26 2.32 -7.79
N ASN A 58 -2.18 3.54 -8.33
CA ASN A 58 -2.76 3.91 -9.62
C ASN A 58 -2.16 3.06 -10.75
N ALA A 59 -0.85 2.82 -10.73
CA ALA A 59 -0.18 1.97 -11.73
C ALA A 59 -0.66 0.51 -11.67
N MET A 60 -0.88 -0.02 -10.46
CA MET A 60 -1.44 -1.37 -10.28
C MET A 60 -2.85 -1.47 -10.87
N TYR A 61 -3.69 -0.46 -10.65
CA TYR A 61 -5.04 -0.41 -11.23
C TYR A 61 -5.01 -0.32 -12.77
N LEU A 62 -4.22 0.61 -13.33
CA LEU A 62 -4.04 0.72 -14.78
C LEU A 62 -3.56 -0.59 -15.40
N SER A 63 -2.56 -1.22 -14.77
CA SER A 63 -2.03 -2.51 -15.25
C SER A 63 -3.11 -3.58 -15.29
N SER A 64 -3.96 -3.63 -14.24
CA SER A 64 -5.07 -4.58 -14.19
C SER A 64 -6.14 -4.31 -15.25
N TRP A 65 -6.48 -3.05 -15.53
CA TRP A 65 -7.53 -2.70 -16.48
C TRP A 65 -7.07 -2.86 -17.93
N GLU A 66 -5.85 -2.42 -18.24
CA GLU A 66 -5.29 -2.46 -19.59
C GLU A 66 -4.62 -3.79 -19.92
N ARG A 67 -4.44 -4.67 -18.92
CA ARG A 67 -3.81 -5.99 -19.06
C ARG A 67 -2.40 -5.92 -19.67
N ARG A 68 -1.64 -4.92 -19.27
CA ARG A 68 -0.24 -4.73 -19.68
C ARG A 68 0.61 -4.24 -18.52
N MET A 69 1.93 -4.35 -18.69
CA MET A 69 2.87 -3.68 -17.80
C MET A 69 2.74 -2.16 -17.98
N VAL A 70 2.74 -1.44 -16.87
CA VAL A 70 2.67 0.03 -16.81
C VAL A 70 4.01 0.53 -16.29
N GLU A 71 4.63 1.44 -17.05
CA GLU A 71 5.89 2.08 -16.67
C GLU A 71 5.60 3.21 -15.69
N MET A 72 6.47 3.37 -14.69
CA MET A 72 6.38 4.49 -13.74
C MET A 72 6.90 5.77 -14.39
N PRO A 73 6.28 6.93 -14.12
CA PRO A 73 6.74 8.21 -14.63
C PRO A 73 8.11 8.58 -14.03
N LYS A 74 8.95 9.23 -14.83
CA LYS A 74 10.34 9.62 -14.49
C LYS A 74 10.55 11.13 -14.50
N SER A 75 9.57 11.90 -14.94
CA SER A 75 9.54 13.36 -14.88
C SER A 75 8.17 13.87 -14.42
N LEU A 76 8.09 15.16 -14.10
CA LEU A 76 6.84 15.81 -13.70
C LEU A 76 5.81 15.79 -14.84
N GLU A 77 6.26 16.01 -16.08
CA GLU A 77 5.40 15.96 -17.26
C GLU A 77 4.82 14.56 -17.48
N GLU A 78 5.64 13.52 -17.28
CA GLU A 78 5.18 12.13 -17.36
C GLU A 78 4.19 11.79 -16.22
N GLU A 79 4.41 12.32 -15.02
CA GLU A 79 3.52 12.13 -13.87
C GLU A 79 2.13 12.74 -14.14
N LEU A 80 2.07 13.94 -14.69
CA LEU A 80 0.81 14.58 -15.08
C LEU A 80 0.05 13.76 -16.13
N ALA A 81 0.73 13.33 -17.19
CA ALA A 81 0.11 12.50 -18.23
C ALA A 81 -0.36 11.14 -17.70
N PHE A 82 0.41 10.56 -16.76
CA PHE A 82 0.05 9.31 -16.10
C PHE A 82 -1.22 9.44 -15.26
N GLU A 83 -1.34 10.50 -14.47
CA GLU A 83 -2.54 10.76 -13.65
C GLU A 83 -3.77 11.03 -14.53
N GLU A 84 -3.63 11.79 -15.62
CA GLU A 84 -4.74 11.99 -16.58
C GLU A 84 -5.21 10.66 -17.21
N ALA A 85 -4.29 9.76 -17.54
CA ALA A 85 -4.62 8.43 -18.06
C ALA A 85 -5.36 7.58 -17.01
N PHE A 86 -4.89 7.60 -15.76
CA PHE A 86 -5.56 6.92 -14.65
C PHE A 86 -6.98 7.45 -14.43
N GLU A 87 -7.16 8.77 -14.33
CA GLU A 87 -8.47 9.39 -14.11
C GLU A 87 -9.46 9.05 -15.24
N THR A 88 -8.97 9.02 -16.48
CA THR A 88 -9.77 8.65 -17.66
C THR A 88 -10.28 7.21 -17.55
N GLU A 89 -9.41 6.25 -17.25
CA GLU A 89 -9.80 4.85 -17.11
C GLU A 89 -10.67 4.62 -15.87
N PHE A 90 -10.35 5.28 -14.76
CA PHE A 90 -11.15 5.24 -13.54
C PHE A 90 -12.58 5.74 -13.80
N ALA A 91 -12.75 6.86 -14.51
CA ALA A 91 -14.07 7.38 -14.87
C ALA A 91 -14.86 6.40 -15.73
N LYS A 92 -14.23 5.76 -16.73
CA LYS A 92 -14.88 4.71 -17.53
C LYS A 92 -15.35 3.56 -16.66
N LYS A 93 -14.49 3.05 -15.77
CA LYS A 93 -14.82 1.94 -14.84
C LYS A 93 -15.89 2.31 -13.82
N ALA A 94 -15.94 3.57 -13.38
CA ALA A 94 -16.99 4.04 -12.49
C ALA A 94 -18.37 4.10 -13.18
N MET A 95 -18.40 4.34 -14.49
CA MET A 95 -19.63 4.39 -15.31
C MET A 95 -20.13 3.02 -15.79
N GLU A 96 -19.30 1.97 -15.72
CA GLU A 96 -19.67 0.58 -16.07
C GLU A 96 -20.57 -0.12 -15.01
N LYS A 97 -21.11 0.63 -14.03
CA LYS A 97 -22.00 0.12 -12.97
C LYS A 97 -23.46 -0.03 -13.39
#